data_AF-A0A1Y5G1J8-F1
#
_entry.id   AF-A0A1Y5G1J8-F1
#
_cell.length_a   1.000
_cell.length_b   1.000
_cell.length_c   1.000
_cell.angle_alpha   90.00
_cell.angle_beta   90.00
_cell.angle_gamma   90.00
#
_symmetry.space_group_name_H-M   'P 1'
#
loop_
_entity.id
_entity.type
_entity.pdbx_description
1 polymer ?
#
loop_
_entity_poly.entity_id
_entity_poly.type
_entity_poly.pdbx_seq_one_letter_code
_entity_poly.pdbx_strand_id
1 'polypeptide(L)'
;MGDEYSNISRSYQRNPKVTGWIKPQDNTIYSPWARHWAEYTAYLTKGVWDIGLNVINRGNLDVNWYDTFKVRSRLTDTALITEEILTIDASDEQINHSFSRVEIATTGNYTVQYKWLNDKWGGRTDPLRRDANIQINSVFFNRVPEPSSLALLSLGAIILISRKRVFATPLEKTYG
;
A
#
# COMPACT_ATOMS: atom_id res chain seq x y z
N MET A 1 -5.64 -3.78 -9.39
CA MET A 1 -4.74 -3.87 -8.22
C MET A 1 -3.36 -3.51 -8.76
N GLY A 2 -2.78 -2.40 -8.30
CA GLY A 2 -1.59 -1.81 -8.92
C GLY A 2 -0.32 -2.52 -8.46
N ASP A 3 0.36 -3.16 -9.40
CA ASP A 3 1.69 -3.78 -9.23
C ASP A 3 2.82 -2.77 -9.54
N GLU A 4 2.62 -1.48 -9.27
CA GLU A 4 3.68 -0.47 -9.46
C GLU A 4 4.63 -0.48 -8.26
N TYR A 5 5.64 -1.34 -8.35
CA TYR A 5 6.75 -1.43 -7.39
C TYR A 5 7.60 -0.16 -7.44
N SER A 6 7.67 0.58 -6.33
CA SER A 6 8.73 1.57 -6.11
C SER A 6 9.98 0.88 -5.53
N ASN A 7 11.15 1.14 -6.09
CA ASN A 7 12.41 0.71 -5.49
C ASN A 7 12.64 1.42 -4.15
N ILE A 8 13.29 0.73 -3.21
CA ILE A 8 13.74 1.33 -1.95
C ILE A 8 14.77 2.43 -2.28
N SER A 9 14.45 3.69 -1.99
CA SER A 9 15.38 4.81 -2.25
C SER A 9 16.35 5.01 -1.10
N ARG A 10 15.93 4.72 0.13
CA ARG A 10 16.78 4.75 1.32
C ARG A 10 16.19 3.88 2.43
N SER A 11 17.01 3.51 3.40
CA SER A 11 16.54 2.79 4.59
C SER A 11 17.39 3.12 5.81
N TYR A 12 16.87 2.84 7.00
CA TYR A 12 17.60 3.00 8.24
C TYR A 12 18.93 2.23 8.21
N GLN A 13 20.03 2.91 8.55
CA GLN A 13 21.37 2.33 8.71
C GLN A 13 21.91 2.70 10.10
N ARG A 14 22.11 1.70 10.97
CA ARG A 14 22.88 1.88 12.21
C ARG A 14 24.27 1.26 12.04
N ASN A 15 25.32 2.04 12.32
CA ASN A 15 26.68 1.56 12.27
C ASN A 15 27.29 1.47 13.69
N PRO A 16 27.85 0.32 14.13
CA PRO A 16 27.79 -1.01 13.51
C PRO A 16 26.61 -1.86 14.03
N LYS A 17 26.21 -2.83 13.18
CA LYS A 17 25.05 -3.74 13.27
C LYS A 17 23.67 -3.09 13.14
N VAL A 18 23.29 -2.93 11.88
CA VAL A 18 22.07 -3.44 11.23
C VAL A 18 21.17 -4.22 12.18
N THR A 19 20.32 -3.49 12.87
CA THR A 19 19.15 -4.06 13.52
C THR A 19 18.04 -4.13 12.45
N GLY A 20 18.13 -5.01 11.46
CA GLY A 20 16.99 -5.31 10.58
C GLY A 20 17.45 -5.80 9.23
N TRP A 21 16.88 -6.90 8.73
CA TRP A 21 17.31 -7.47 7.46
C TRP A 21 16.60 -6.74 6.32
N ILE A 22 17.11 -5.59 5.92
CA ILE A 22 16.77 -5.04 4.61
C ILE A 22 17.61 -5.83 3.61
N LYS A 23 16.98 -6.64 2.75
CA LYS A 23 17.65 -7.36 1.66
C LYS A 23 17.47 -6.53 0.38
N PRO A 24 18.48 -5.74 -0.04
CA PRO A 24 18.32 -4.82 -1.16
C PRO A 24 18.14 -5.54 -2.51
N GLN A 25 18.65 -6.77 -2.62
CA GLN A 25 18.59 -7.57 -3.85
C GLN A 25 17.16 -8.03 -4.19
N ASP A 26 16.32 -8.24 -3.16
CA ASP A 26 14.96 -8.74 -3.32
C ASP A 26 13.90 -7.65 -3.02
N ASN A 27 14.32 -6.37 -2.89
CA ASN A 27 13.49 -5.24 -2.43
C ASN A 27 12.68 -5.53 -1.15
N THR A 28 13.10 -6.52 -0.36
CA THR A 28 12.34 -6.99 0.79
C THR A 28 12.89 -6.38 2.07
N ILE A 29 12.01 -5.76 2.84
CA ILE A 29 12.34 -5.19 4.14
C ILE A 29 11.79 -6.11 5.21
N TYR A 30 12.69 -6.68 6.00
CA TYR A 30 12.36 -7.33 7.26
C TYR A 30 12.85 -6.43 8.38
N SER A 31 11.95 -6.04 9.27
CA SER A 31 12.34 -5.28 10.44
C SER A 31 11.78 -5.90 11.71
N PRO A 32 12.66 -6.42 12.58
CA PRO A 32 12.23 -6.99 13.85
C PRO A 32 12.28 -5.96 14.98
N TRP A 33 12.24 -4.65 14.67
CA TRP A 33 12.34 -3.60 15.69
C TRP A 33 11.56 -2.33 15.35
N ALA A 34 10.91 -1.79 16.37
CA ALA A 34 10.34 -0.45 16.32
C ALA A 34 11.41 0.61 16.03
N ARG A 35 10.98 1.72 15.41
CA ARG A 35 11.74 2.92 15.03
C ARG A 35 12.62 2.80 13.78
N HIS A 36 12.68 1.62 13.18
CA HIS A 36 13.26 1.42 11.86
C HIS A 36 12.38 2.07 10.78
N TRP A 37 12.99 2.45 9.67
CA TRP A 37 12.30 3.13 8.58
C TRP A 37 12.88 2.79 7.21
N ALA A 38 12.05 3.01 6.19
CA ALA A 38 12.39 2.89 4.78
C ALA A 38 11.74 4.02 3.97
N GLU A 39 12.42 4.44 2.92
CA GLU A 39 11.98 5.48 1.98
C GLU A 39 11.77 4.89 0.59
N TYR A 40 10.73 5.38 -0.06
CA TYR A 40 10.33 5.01 -1.39
C TYR A 40 10.02 6.28 -2.18
N THR A 41 10.52 6.36 -3.41
CA THR A 41 10.35 7.52 -4.26
C THR A 41 9.64 7.11 -5.54
N ALA A 42 8.62 7.90 -5.93
CA ALA A 42 7.86 7.69 -7.16
C ALA A 42 7.56 9.03 -7.83
N TYR A 43 7.45 9.00 -9.17
CA TYR A 43 6.99 10.15 -9.94
C TYR A 43 5.47 10.17 -9.97
N LEU A 44 4.85 11.18 -9.36
CA LEU A 44 3.40 11.31 -9.25
C LEU A 44 2.94 12.51 -10.08
N THR A 45 1.83 12.32 -10.80
CA THR A 45 1.13 13.42 -11.48
C THR A 45 0.14 14.10 -10.57
N LYS A 46 -0.19 15.37 -10.85
CA LYS A 46 -1.28 16.08 -10.18
C LYS A 46 -2.57 15.21 -10.11
N GLY A 47 -3.19 15.17 -8.93
CA GLY A 47 -4.42 14.42 -8.67
C GLY A 47 -4.43 13.71 -7.31
N VAL A 48 -5.45 12.90 -7.04
CA VAL A 48 -5.57 12.14 -5.78
C VAL A 48 -4.90 10.77 -5.91
N TRP A 49 -4.13 10.39 -4.90
CA TRP A 49 -3.39 9.13 -4.85
C TRP A 49 -3.59 8.41 -3.53
N ASP A 50 -3.70 7.09 -3.59
CA ASP A 50 -3.60 6.18 -2.46
C ASP A 50 -2.18 5.62 -2.40
N ILE A 51 -1.43 6.01 -1.37
CA ILE A 51 -0.02 5.64 -1.20
C ILE A 51 0.10 4.78 0.05
N GLY A 52 0.51 3.52 -0.11
CA GLY A 52 0.45 2.56 0.98
C GLY A 52 1.44 1.41 0.85
N LEU A 53 1.32 0.49 1.80
CA LEU A 53 2.17 -0.69 1.89
C LEU A 53 1.35 -1.95 2.14
N ASN A 54 1.82 -3.05 1.54
CA ASN A 54 1.37 -4.40 1.79
C ASN A 54 2.38 -5.07 2.74
N VAL A 55 1.90 -5.60 3.87
CA VAL A 55 2.74 -6.22 4.90
C VAL A 55 2.20 -7.55 5.39
N ILE A 56 3.12 -8.37 5.87
CA ILE A 56 2.85 -9.64 6.55
C ILE A 56 3.79 -9.77 7.74
N ASN A 57 3.41 -10.54 8.75
CA ASN A 57 4.29 -10.97 9.81
C ASN A 57 5.07 -12.23 9.40
N ARG A 58 6.38 -12.28 9.69
CA ARG A 58 7.19 -13.49 9.48
C ARG A 58 7.68 -14.18 10.74
N GLY A 59 7.32 -13.67 11.91
CA GLY A 59 7.49 -14.41 13.16
C GLY A 59 6.24 -15.19 13.54
N ASN A 60 6.24 -15.79 14.73
CA ASN A 60 5.04 -16.40 15.29
C ASN A 60 4.26 -15.34 16.06
N LEU A 61 3.03 -15.02 15.63
CA LEU A 61 2.19 -14.10 16.39
C LEU A 61 1.52 -14.81 17.57
N ASP A 62 1.09 -16.07 17.44
CA ASP A 62 0.17 -16.71 18.41
C ASP A 62 -1.14 -15.92 18.59
N VAL A 63 -2.16 -16.54 19.17
CA VAL A 63 -3.50 -15.95 19.25
C VAL A 63 -3.52 -14.73 20.18
N ASN A 64 -4.00 -13.58 19.66
CA ASN A 64 -4.20 -12.31 20.38
C ASN A 64 -2.94 -11.75 21.08
N TRP A 65 -1.75 -12.12 20.62
CA TRP A 65 -0.52 -11.64 21.25
C TRP A 65 -0.05 -10.30 20.65
N TYR A 66 -0.29 -10.07 19.36
CA TYR A 66 0.09 -8.87 18.65
C TYR A 66 -0.80 -8.69 17.43
N ASP A 67 -1.70 -7.70 17.50
CA ASP A 67 -2.83 -7.64 16.58
C ASP A 67 -2.64 -6.63 15.44
N THR A 68 -1.79 -5.62 15.63
CA THR A 68 -1.62 -4.52 14.66
C THR A 68 -0.19 -3.99 14.58
N PHE A 69 0.27 -3.75 13.35
CA PHE A 69 1.41 -2.89 13.06
C PHE A 69 0.97 -1.43 13.02
N LYS A 70 1.72 -0.57 13.72
CA LYS A 70 1.59 0.89 13.67
C LYS A 70 2.75 1.44 12.86
N VAL A 71 2.45 1.98 11.70
CA VAL A 71 3.43 2.49 10.75
C VAL A 71 3.19 3.97 10.53
N ARG A 72 4.15 4.81 10.90
CA ARG A 72 4.14 6.22 10.55
C ARG A 72 4.45 6.36 9.07
N SER A 73 3.51 6.90 8.31
CA SER A 73 3.67 7.31 6.92
C SER A 73 3.98 8.79 6.89
N ARG A 74 5.08 9.18 6.26
CA ARG A 74 5.47 10.59 6.07
C ARG A 74 5.78 10.83 4.60
N LEU A 75 4.87 11.50 3.91
CA LEU A 75 5.09 11.99 2.56
C LEU A 75 5.79 13.34 2.61
N THR A 76 6.88 13.48 1.86
CA THR A 76 7.63 14.73 1.74
C THR A 76 7.65 15.19 0.28
N ASP A 77 7.20 16.42 0.07
CA ASP A 77 7.47 17.26 -1.09
C ASP A 77 8.38 18.42 -0.64
N THR A 78 9.07 19.04 -1.58
CA THR A 78 9.81 20.30 -1.44
C THR A 78 9.06 21.41 -0.69
N ALA A 79 7.72 21.39 -0.64
CA ALA A 79 6.90 22.42 0.00
C ALA A 79 5.93 21.92 1.10
N LEU A 80 5.69 20.60 1.23
CA LEU A 80 4.69 20.06 2.15
C LEU A 80 5.16 18.74 2.78
N ILE A 81 4.91 18.59 4.08
CA ILE A 81 5.06 17.32 4.79
C ILE A 81 3.68 16.90 5.28
N THR A 82 3.23 15.73 4.86
CA THR A 82 2.03 15.09 5.38
C THR A 82 2.46 13.85 6.16
N GLU A 83 1.98 13.71 7.40
CA GLU A 83 2.31 12.58 8.26
C GLU A 83 1.04 12.00 8.90
N GLU A 84 0.97 10.68 8.95
CA GLU A 84 -0.09 9.94 9.65
C GLU A 84 0.40 8.59 10.18
N ILE A 85 -0.42 7.95 11.00
CA ILE A 85 -0.15 6.59 11.50
C ILE A 85 -1.12 5.62 10.82
N LEU A 86 -0.58 4.77 9.97
CA LEU A 86 -1.27 3.63 9.40
C LEU A 86 -1.36 2.52 10.45
N THR A 87 -2.55 1.98 10.63
CA THR A 87 -2.80 0.81 11.48
C THR A 87 -3.12 -0.36 10.56
N ILE A 88 -2.30 -1.40 10.60
CA ILE A 88 -2.41 -2.55 9.70
C ILE A 88 -2.51 -3.81 10.55
N ASP A 89 -3.52 -4.62 10.31
CA ASP A 89 -3.70 -5.88 11.03
C ASP A 89 -2.48 -6.77 10.85
N ALA A 90 -1.96 -7.30 11.96
CA ALA A 90 -0.85 -8.23 11.94
C ALA A 90 -1.36 -9.64 11.66
N SER A 91 -0.75 -10.31 10.69
CA SER A 91 -1.07 -11.70 10.35
C SER A 91 0.19 -12.39 9.85
N ASP A 92 0.39 -13.64 10.24
CA ASP A 92 1.42 -14.54 9.71
C ASP A 92 0.93 -15.40 8.53
N GLU A 93 -0.36 -15.30 8.18
CA GLU A 93 -1.00 -16.04 7.10
C GLU A 93 -1.40 -15.15 5.92
N GLN A 94 -1.80 -13.91 6.19
CA GLN A 94 -2.40 -13.01 5.21
C GLN A 94 -1.58 -11.73 5.04
N ILE A 95 -1.53 -11.25 3.79
CA ILE A 95 -0.97 -9.93 3.49
C ILE A 95 -2.07 -8.90 3.74
N ASN A 96 -1.81 -7.99 4.67
CA ASN A 96 -2.68 -6.87 4.99
C ASN A 96 -2.07 -5.56 4.49
N HIS A 97 -2.90 -4.52 4.38
CA HIS A 97 -2.46 -3.24 3.85
C HIS A 97 -3.15 -2.06 4.53
N SER A 98 -2.53 -0.89 4.42
CA SER A 98 -3.14 0.40 4.72
C SER A 98 -2.46 1.46 3.86
N PHE A 99 -3.14 2.58 3.65
CA PHE A 99 -2.64 3.67 2.82
C PHE A 99 -3.07 5.04 3.34
N SER A 100 -2.30 6.02 2.89
CA SER A 100 -2.59 7.45 2.96
C SER A 100 -3.29 7.89 1.68
N ARG A 101 -4.42 8.60 1.78
CA ARG A 101 -5.01 9.28 0.62
C ARG A 101 -4.54 10.73 0.59
N VAL A 102 -3.85 11.11 -0.47
CA VAL A 102 -3.21 12.42 -0.61
C VAL A 102 -3.58 13.08 -1.93
N GLU A 103 -3.73 14.41 -1.90
CA GLU A 103 -3.85 15.21 -3.11
C GLU A 103 -2.47 15.75 -3.50
N ILE A 104 -2.00 15.35 -4.68
CA ILE A 104 -0.77 15.82 -5.29
C ILE A 104 -1.10 17.08 -6.10
N ALA A 105 -0.60 18.23 -5.62
CA ALA A 105 -0.88 19.53 -6.25
C ALA A 105 -0.03 19.76 -7.51
N THR A 106 1.20 19.24 -7.53
CA THR A 106 2.19 19.45 -8.59
C THR A 106 2.76 18.12 -9.05
N THR A 107 2.94 17.95 -10.35
CA THR A 107 3.59 16.74 -10.88
C THR A 107 5.08 16.74 -10.55
N GLY A 108 5.62 15.64 -10.02
CA GLY A 108 7.02 15.54 -9.65
C GLY A 108 7.39 14.25 -8.92
N ASN A 109 8.63 14.18 -8.42
CA ASN A 109 9.08 13.07 -7.58
C ASN A 109 8.69 13.32 -6.12
N TYR A 110 7.96 12.37 -5.54
CA TYR A 110 7.57 12.38 -4.14
C TYR A 110 8.26 11.25 -3.41
N THR A 111 8.68 11.50 -2.16
CA THR A 111 9.27 10.47 -1.31
C THR A 111 8.38 10.24 -0.10
N VAL A 112 7.99 8.98 0.10
CA VAL A 112 7.32 8.54 1.32
C VAL A 112 8.30 7.79 2.19
N GLN A 113 8.41 8.20 3.45
CA GLN A 113 9.10 7.46 4.49
C GLN A 113 8.06 6.71 5.31
N TYR A 114 8.27 5.41 5.47
CA TYR A 114 7.53 4.63 6.44
C TYR A 114 8.42 4.26 7.62
N LYS A 115 7.92 4.45 8.85
CA LYS A 115 8.63 4.16 10.09
C LYS A 115 7.77 3.33 11.04
N TRP A 116 8.33 2.23 11.54
CA TRP A 116 7.62 1.28 12.40
C TRP A 116 7.58 1.86 13.81
N LEU A 117 6.42 1.86 14.46
CA LEU A 117 6.26 2.51 15.76
C LEU A 117 6.18 1.52 16.92
N ASN A 118 5.69 0.32 16.66
CA ASN A 118 5.58 -0.75 17.62
C ASN A 118 6.24 -2.03 17.09
N ASP A 119 6.60 -2.87 18.05
CA ASP A 119 7.24 -4.17 17.90
C ASP A 119 6.98 -4.92 19.21
N LYS A 120 7.02 -6.25 19.17
CA LYS A 120 6.90 -7.11 20.32
C LYS A 120 7.69 -8.39 20.10
N TRP A 121 8.61 -8.68 21.02
CA TRP A 121 9.40 -9.90 21.02
C TRP A 121 9.14 -10.70 22.30
N GLY A 122 8.84 -11.99 22.18
CA GLY A 122 8.59 -12.89 23.31
C GLY A 122 9.81 -13.16 24.17
N GLY A 123 11.01 -12.86 23.65
CA GLY A 123 12.27 -13.11 24.33
C GLY A 123 12.78 -14.54 24.11
N ARG A 124 14.00 -14.79 24.59
CA ARG A 124 14.73 -16.06 24.35
C ARG A 124 14.07 -17.28 24.99
N THR A 125 13.31 -17.07 26.06
CA THR A 125 12.68 -18.13 26.84
C THR A 125 11.21 -18.33 26.48
N ASP A 126 10.69 -17.63 25.46
CA ASP A 126 9.32 -17.84 25.01
C ASP A 126 9.20 -19.24 24.39
N PRO A 127 8.41 -20.16 24.98
CA PRO A 127 8.26 -21.52 24.46
C PRO A 127 7.62 -21.53 23.06
N LEU A 128 6.83 -20.51 22.73
CA LEU A 128 6.18 -20.36 21.43
C LEU A 128 7.07 -19.60 20.45
N ARG A 129 8.23 -19.08 20.88
CA ARG A 129 9.15 -18.29 20.07
C ARG A 129 8.46 -17.13 19.35
N ARG A 130 7.55 -16.45 20.05
CA ARG A 130 6.74 -15.37 19.47
C ARG A 130 7.58 -14.16 19.12
N ASP A 131 7.30 -13.59 17.95
CA ASP A 131 8.06 -12.48 17.38
C ASP A 131 7.22 -11.70 16.36
N ALA A 132 7.07 -10.39 16.58
CA ALA A 132 6.30 -9.50 15.71
C ALA A 132 7.24 -8.81 14.71
N ASN A 133 7.52 -9.50 13.60
CA ASN A 133 8.42 -9.05 12.56
C ASN A 133 7.64 -8.59 11.34
N ILE A 134 7.55 -7.27 11.14
CA ILE A 134 6.97 -6.70 9.93
C ILE A 134 7.87 -7.02 8.72
N GLN A 135 7.26 -7.62 7.71
CA GLN A 135 7.81 -7.71 6.36
C GLN A 135 6.99 -6.81 5.43
N ILE A 136 7.67 -5.93 4.70
CA ILE A 136 7.04 -5.18 3.61
C ILE A 136 7.15 -6.03 2.34
N ASN A 137 6.00 -6.46 1.83
CA ASN A 137 5.92 -7.22 0.58
C ASN A 137 5.97 -6.28 -0.63
N SER A 138 5.26 -5.16 -0.57
CA SER A 138 5.32 -4.12 -1.61
C SER A 138 4.83 -2.78 -1.08
N VAL A 139 5.22 -1.72 -1.78
CA VAL A 139 4.68 -0.37 -1.65
C VAL A 139 3.97 -0.04 -2.94
N PHE A 140 2.82 0.62 -2.85
CA PHE A 140 2.00 0.97 -4.00
C PHE A 140 1.68 2.47 -4.02
N PHE A 141 1.58 3.00 -5.23
CA PHE A 141 1.15 4.36 -5.53
C PHE A 141 -0.01 4.25 -6.52
N ASN A 142 -1.24 4.22 -6.01
CA ASN A 142 -2.42 4.02 -6.85
C ASN A 142 -3.11 5.35 -7.13
N ARG A 143 -3.24 5.72 -8.40
CA ARG A 143 -4.01 6.90 -8.79
C ARG A 143 -5.50 6.64 -8.58
N VAL A 144 -6.16 7.54 -7.86
CA VAL A 144 -7.62 7.50 -7.70
C VAL A 144 -8.25 8.17 -8.92
N PRO A 145 -9.15 7.50 -9.66
CA PRO A 145 -9.83 8.10 -10.80
C PRO A 145 -10.63 9.32 -10.38
N GLU A 146 -10.53 10.41 -11.15
CA GLU A 146 -11.35 11.59 -10.91
C GLU A 146 -12.85 11.25 -11.14
N PRO A 147 -13.77 11.78 -10.32
CA PRO A 147 -15.21 11.50 -10.46
C PRO A 147 -15.75 11.78 -11.87
N SER A 148 -15.21 12.79 -12.54
CA SER A 148 -15.53 13.16 -13.92
C SER A 148 -15.22 12.03 -14.92
N SER A 149 -14.10 11.33 -14.72
CA SER A 149 -13.71 10.18 -15.55
C SER A 149 -14.66 9.01 -15.37
N LEU A 150 -15.11 8.75 -14.13
CA LEU A 150 -16.11 7.71 -13.83
C LEU A 150 -17.48 8.07 -14.42
N ALA A 151 -17.88 9.34 -14.34
CA ALA A 151 -19.11 9.83 -14.94
C ALA A 151 -19.08 9.69 -16.48
N LEU A 152 -17.97 10.04 -17.13
CA LEU A 152 -17.83 9.90 -18.57
C LEU A 152 -17.90 8.44 -19.03
N LEU A 153 -17.22 7.52 -18.32
CA LEU A 153 -17.27 6.09 -18.62
C LEU A 153 -18.68 5.51 -18.44
N SER A 154 -19.38 5.91 -17.38
CA SER A 154 -20.76 5.45 -17.14
C SER A 154 -21.74 6.00 -18.18
N LEU A 155 -21.66 7.28 -18.55
CA LEU A 155 -22.44 7.84 -19.66
C LEU A 155 -22.13 7.14 -20.99
N GLY A 156 -20.85 6.90 -21.29
CA GLY A 156 -20.44 6.19 -22.50
C GLY A 156 -21.01 4.76 -22.57
N ALA A 157 -20.98 4.02 -21.45
CA ALA A 157 -21.56 2.70 -21.36
C ALA A 157 -23.09 2.72 -21.57
N ILE A 158 -23.79 3.70 -20.99
CA ILE A 158 -25.24 3.88 -21.18
C ILE A 158 -25.58 4.15 -22.65
N ILE A 159 -24.80 5.00 -23.33
CA ILE A 159 -25.01 5.30 -24.76
C ILE A 159 -24.78 4.05 -25.63
N LEU A 160 -23.76 3.25 -25.33
CA LEU A 160 -23.48 2.01 -26.06
C LEU A 160 -24.57 0.95 -25.85
N ILE A 161 -25.07 0.79 -24.62
CA ILE A 161 -26.16 -0.14 -24.29
C ILE A 161 -27.48 0.29 -24.93
N SER A 162 -27.79 1.59 -24.90
CA SER A 162 -29.01 2.13 -25.54
C SER A 162 -28.95 2.00 -27.06
N ARG A 163 -27.79 2.22 -27.70
CA ARG A 163 -27.62 1.96 -29.15
C ARG A 163 -27.79 0.49 -29.50
N LYS A 164 -27.28 -0.45 -28.69
CA LYS A 164 -27.48 -1.91 -28.93
C LYS A 164 -28.96 -2.33 -28.88
N ARG A 165 -29.80 -1.68 -28.07
CA ARG A 165 -31.24 -1.99 -28.01
C ARG A 165 -32.03 -1.45 -29.21
N VAL A 166 -31.57 -0.40 -29.88
CA VAL A 166 -32.26 0.19 -31.03
C VAL A 166 -32.05 -0.64 -32.32
N PHE A 167 -30.97 -1.43 -32.41
CA PHE A 167 -30.71 -2.31 -33.56
C PHE A 167 -31.27 -3.74 -33.44
N ALA A 168 -31.97 -4.06 -32.34
CA ALA A 168 -32.73 -5.30 -32.25
C ALA A 168 -34.13 -5.08 -32.81
N THR A 169 -34.28 -5.10 -34.14
CA THR A 169 -35.60 -5.16 -34.78
C THR A 169 -36.28 -6.48 -34.41
N PRO A 170 -37.55 -6.48 -33.96
CA PRO A 170 -38.32 -7.70 -33.88
C PRO A 170 -38.61 -8.18 -35.31
N LEU A 171 -38.28 -9.45 -35.60
CA LEU A 171 -38.77 -10.14 -36.80
C LEU A 171 -40.30 -10.20 -36.70
N GLU A 172 -40.96 -9.30 -37.41
CA GLU A 172 -42.39 -9.32 -37.66
C GLU A 172 -42.67 -10.60 -38.47
N LYS A 173 -43.22 -11.63 -37.81
CA LYS A 173 -43.73 -12.80 -38.50
C LYS A 173 -45.04 -12.41 -39.17
N THR A 174 -44.98 -12.33 -40.49
CA THR A 174 -46.09 -12.21 -41.42
C THR A 174 -47.11 -13.32 -41.19
N TYR A 175 -48.39 -12.94 -41.18
CA TYR A 175 -49.57 -13.80 -41.11
C TYR A 175 -49.63 -14.79 -42.28
N GLY A 176 -50.07 -16.01 -41.96
CA GLY A 176 -50.59 -17.02 -42.90
C GLY A 176 -51.79 -17.70 -42.25
#